data_AF-A0A3Q8V2Q5-F1
#
_entry.id   AF-A0A3Q8V2Q5-F1
#
_cell.length_a   1.000
_cell.length_b   1.000
_cell.length_c   1.000
_cell.angle_alpha   90.00
_cell.angle_beta   90.00
_cell.angle_gamma   90.00
#
_symmetry.space_group_name_H-M   'P 1'
#
loop_
_entity.id
_entity.type
_entity.pdbx_description
1 polymer ?
#
loop_
_entity_poly.entity_id
_entity_poly.type
_entity_poly.pdbx_seq_one_letter_code
_entity_poly.pdbx_strand_id
1 'polypeptide(L)' 'MNDALRHPATEHLLQYFTSDHLPEHLARVARPCADLADKVIAVVPDGPELTAGLRKLLEAKDCFVRAALDTTKEP' A
#
# COMPACT_ATOMS: atom_id res chain seq x y z
N MET A 1 6.68 -15.46 16.77
CA MET A 1 6.02 -14.99 15.53
C MET A 1 4.57 -15.37 15.67
N ASN A 2 3.67 -14.40 15.69
CA ASN A 2 2.25 -14.64 15.92
C ASN A 2 1.67 -15.21 14.61
N ASP A 3 1.62 -16.53 14.47
CA ASP A 3 0.95 -17.25 13.37
C ASP A 3 -0.59 -17.16 13.54
N ALA A 4 -1.10 -15.95 13.68
CA ALA A 4 -2.51 -15.70 13.46
C ALA A 4 -2.69 -15.59 11.94
N LEU A 5 -3.29 -16.63 11.34
CA LEU A 5 -3.82 -16.58 9.98
C LEU A 5 -4.51 -15.24 9.77
N ARG A 6 -3.96 -14.42 8.87
CA ARG A 6 -4.55 -13.12 8.55
C ARG A 6 -5.90 -13.34 7.92
N HIS A 7 -6.84 -12.45 8.18
CA HIS A 7 -8.12 -12.50 7.50
C HIS A 7 -7.88 -12.41 5.98
N PRO A 8 -8.57 -13.22 5.15
CA PRO A 8 -8.32 -13.23 3.70
C PRO A 8 -8.45 -11.86 3.03
N ALA A 9 -9.31 -10.99 3.56
CA ALA A 9 -9.43 -9.61 3.09
C ALA A 9 -8.16 -8.77 3.34
N THR A 10 -7.44 -9.02 4.43
CA THR A 10 -6.15 -8.39 4.74
C THR A 10 -5.09 -8.85 3.76
N GLU A 11 -4.97 -10.16 3.53
CA GLU A 11 -4.02 -10.73 2.57
C GLU A 11 -4.29 -10.25 1.15
N HIS A 12 -5.56 -10.20 0.76
CA HIS A 12 -5.97 -9.73 -0.55
C HIS A 12 -5.60 -8.26 -0.81
N LEU A 13 -5.54 -7.41 0.23
CA LEU A 13 -5.11 -6.01 0.07
C LEU A 13 -3.62 -5.88 -0.26
N LEU A 14 -2.79 -6.82 0.20
CA LEU A 14 -1.33 -6.68 0.14
C LEU A 14 -0.77 -6.67 -1.27
N GLN A 15 -1.36 -7.46 -2.16
CA GLN A 15 -0.95 -7.51 -3.57
C GLN A 15 -1.01 -6.13 -4.25
N TYR A 16 -1.87 -5.23 -3.77
CA TYR A 16 -2.04 -3.91 -4.34
C TYR A 16 -1.00 -2.92 -3.86
N PHE A 17 -0.13 -3.25 -2.90
CA PHE A 17 0.94 -2.34 -2.46
C PHE A 17 2.20 -2.41 -3.32
N THR A 18 2.29 -3.34 -4.27
CA THR A 18 3.44 -3.41 -5.19
C THR A 18 3.55 -2.14 -6.06
N SER A 19 4.77 -1.69 -6.33
CA SER A 19 5.05 -0.53 -7.18
C SER A 19 6.04 -0.81 -8.31
N ASP A 20 6.55 -2.04 -8.42
CA ASP A 20 7.62 -2.39 -9.38
C ASP A 20 7.17 -2.32 -10.84
N HIS A 21 5.86 -2.32 -11.08
CA HIS A 21 5.26 -2.15 -12.40
C HIS A 21 5.10 -0.68 -12.80
N LEU A 22 5.32 0.26 -11.88
CA LEU A 22 5.16 1.69 -12.14
C LEU A 22 6.45 2.29 -12.72
N PRO A 23 6.35 3.28 -13.63
CA PRO A 23 7.47 4.14 -13.98
C PRO A 23 8.08 4.78 -12.73
N GLU A 24 9.40 4.99 -12.73
CA GLU A 24 10.15 5.41 -11.54
C GLU A 24 9.57 6.67 -10.86
N HIS A 25 9.06 7.64 -11.62
CA HIS A 25 8.46 8.85 -11.04
C HIS A 25 7.18 8.58 -10.24
N LEU A 26 6.36 7.61 -10.66
CA LEU A 26 5.18 7.16 -9.90
C LEU A 26 5.56 6.19 -8.79
N ALA A 27 6.53 5.31 -9.03
CA ALA A 27 7.03 4.37 -8.03
C ALA A 27 7.56 5.13 -6.79
N ARG A 28 8.25 6.26 -6.99
CA ARG A 28 8.74 7.11 -5.88
C ARG A 28 7.65 7.57 -4.91
N VAL A 29 6.44 7.86 -5.40
CA VAL A 29 5.33 8.28 -4.53
C VAL A 29 4.54 7.09 -3.97
N ALA A 30 4.57 5.94 -4.64
CA ALA A 30 3.88 4.71 -4.19
C ALA A 30 4.67 3.91 -3.14
N ARG A 31 6.01 3.82 -3.26
CA ARG A 31 6.90 3.03 -2.39
C ARG A 31 6.69 3.30 -0.89
N PRO A 32 6.58 4.57 -0.40
CA PRO A 32 6.40 4.83 1.03
C PRO A 32 5.13 4.19 1.61
N CYS A 33 4.06 4.06 0.82
CA CYS A 33 2.84 3.39 1.25
C CYS A 33 3.04 1.87 1.36
N ALA A 34 3.79 1.27 0.44
CA ALA A 34 4.14 -0.15 0.51
C ALA A 34 4.99 -0.46 1.75
N ASP A 35 6.04 0.32 1.98
CA ASP A 35 6.92 0.18 3.15
C ASP A 35 6.13 0.30 4.47
N LEU A 36 5.15 1.21 4.52
CA LEU A 36 4.31 1.37 5.70
C LEU A 36 3.35 0.18 5.88
N ALA A 37 2.77 -0.35 4.79
CA ALA A 37 1.92 -1.54 4.87
C ALA A 37 2.67 -2.74 5.46
N ASP A 38 3.90 -2.99 4.98
CA ASP A 38 4.77 -4.06 5.47
C ASP A 38 5.11 -3.89 6.96
N LYS A 39 5.49 -2.67 7.37
CA LYS A 39 5.79 -2.35 8.77
C LYS A 39 4.58 -2.57 9.67
N VAL A 40 3.40 -2.12 9.26
CA VAL A 40 2.17 -2.23 10.06
C VAL A 40 1.76 -3.70 10.20
N ILE A 41 1.84 -4.50 9.15
CA ILE A 41 1.53 -5.93 9.22
C ILE A 41 2.49 -6.70 10.11
N ALA A 42 3.76 -6.32 10.15
CA ALA A 42 4.73 -6.98 11.02
C ALA A 42 4.42 -6.79 12.52
N VAL A 43 3.74 -5.70 12.91
CA VAL A 43 3.61 -5.30 14.33
C VAL A 43 2.17 -5.26 14.85
N VAL A 44 1.17 -5.18 13.96
CA VAL A 44 -0.25 -5.10 14.35
C VAL A 44 -0.91 -6.48 14.25
N PRO A 45 -1.59 -6.95 15.32
CA PRO A 45 -2.39 -8.19 15.28
C PRO A 45 -3.49 -8.14 14.23
N ASP A 46 -3.99 -9.31 13.83
CA ASP A 46 -5.06 -9.36 12.85
C ASP A 46 -6.37 -8.82 13.41
N GLY A 47 -7.17 -8.16 12.57
CA GLY A 47 -8.44 -7.58 12.98
C GLY A 47 -9.05 -6.58 12.00
N PRO A 48 -10.28 -6.14 12.27
CA PRO A 48 -11.01 -5.23 11.40
C PRO A 48 -10.29 -3.89 11.21
N GLU A 49 -9.66 -3.36 12.26
CA GLU A 49 -8.93 -2.09 12.19
C GLU A 49 -7.66 -2.17 11.35
N LEU A 50 -6.95 -3.31 11.35
CA LEU A 50 -5.81 -3.52 10.46
C LEU A 50 -6.27 -3.49 9.00
N THR A 51 -7.34 -4.22 8.68
CA THR A 51 -7.92 -4.23 7.32
C THR A 51 -8.41 -2.85 6.90
N ALA A 52 -9.08 -2.13 7.79
CA ALA A 52 -9.57 -0.78 7.52
C ALA A 52 -8.41 0.22 7.33
N GLY A 53 -7.33 0.09 8.10
CA GLY A 53 -6.12 0.90 7.96
C GLY A 53 -5.40 0.65 6.65
N LEU A 54 -5.21 -0.62 6.26
CA LEU A 54 -4.60 -0.98 4.98
C LEU A 54 -5.42 -0.49 3.78
N ARG A 55 -6.76 -0.57 3.84
CA ARG A 55 -7.61 -0.01 2.78
C ARG A 55 -7.43 1.51 2.64
N LYS A 56 -7.41 2.25 3.76
CA LYS A 56 -7.18 3.71 3.74
C LYS A 56 -5.79 4.05 3.20
N LEU A 57 -4.79 3.26 3.54
CA LEU A 57 -3.42 3.47 3.05
C LEU A 57 -3.33 3.19 1.54
N LEU A 58 -4.03 2.18 1.04
CA LEU A 58 -4.13 1.91 -0.40
C LEU A 58 -4.81 3.07 -1.15
N GLU A 59 -5.92 3.60 -0.61
CA GLU A 59 -6.59 4.78 -1.16
C GLU A 59 -5.66 6.01 -1.19
N ALA A 60 -4.87 6.21 -0.13
CA ALA A 60 -3.88 7.29 -0.09
C ALA A 60 -2.80 7.11 -1.17
N LYS A 61 -2.26 5.89 -1.32
CA LYS A 61 -1.29 5.55 -2.37
C LYS A 61 -1.84 5.88 -3.76
N ASP A 62 -3.06 5.43 -4.06
CA ASP A 62 -3.70 5.66 -5.35
C ASP A 62 -3.95 7.16 -5.60
N CYS A 63 -4.32 7.92 -4.56
CA CYS A 63 -4.45 9.38 -4.66
C CYS A 63 -3.10 10.06 -4.95
N PHE A 64 -2.01 9.63 -4.31
CA PHE A 64 -0.68 10.19 -4.58
C PHE A 64 -0.19 9.85 -5.99
N VAL A 65 -0.38 8.61 -6.44
CA VAL A 65 -0.05 8.21 -7.82
C VAL A 65 -0.83 9.05 -8.82
N ARG A 66 -2.15 9.19 -8.63
CA ARG A 66 -2.99 10.03 -9.51
C ARG A 66 -2.53 11.49 -9.52
N ALA A 67 -2.18 12.06 -8.38
CA ALA A 67 -1.66 13.43 -8.32
C ALA A 67 -0.29 13.56 -9.01
N ALA A 68 0.54 12.52 -8.97
CA ALA A 68 1.85 12.51 -9.62
C ALA A 68 1.78 12.41 -11.14
N LEU A 69 0.70 11.85 -11.72
CA LEU A 69 0.50 11.80 -13.18
C LEU A 69 0.56 13.18 -13.84
N ASP A 70 0.07 14.21 -13.14
CA ASP A 70 0.04 15.58 -13.67
C ASP A 70 1.40 16.32 -13.54
N THR A 71 2.34 15.75 -12.78
CA THR A 71 3.64 16.38 -12.48
C THR A 71 4.71 16.07 -13.52
N THR A 72 4.45 15.12 -14.42
CA THR A 72 5.31 14.79 -15.55
C THR A 72 4.53 14.99 -16.85
N LYS A 73 4.62 16.18 -17.43
CA LYS A 73 4.61 16.28 -18.89
C LYS A 73 6.00 15.82 -19.34
N GLU A 74 6.15 14.57 -19.74
CA GLU A 74 7.23 14.28 -20.69
C GLU A 74 6.99 15.17 -21.93
N PRO A 75 8.04 15.77 -22.52
CA PRO A 75 7.92 16.39 -23.83
C PRO A 75 7.46 15.39 -24.89
#